data_AF-A0A183V843-F1
#
_entry.id   AF-A0A183V843-F1
#
_cell.length_a   1.000
_cell.length_b   1.000
_cell.length_c   1.000
_cell.angle_alpha   90.00
_cell.angle_beta   90.00
_cell.angle_gamma   90.00
#
_symmetry.space_group_name_H-M   'P 1'
#
loop_
_entity.id
_entity.type
_entity.pdbx_description
1 polymer ?
#
loop_
_entity_poly.entity_id
_entity_poly.type
_entity_poly.pdbx_seq_one_letter_code
_entity_poly.pdbx_strand_id
1 'polypeptide(L)'
;MNGERNAMSEKGQQARLAYRNEKNETTTQCTSRIRKWNANRAKLKTLKSTLSRVFFIIFAGDTVLWANTRLLHARSAFSMSMGKTRRLSGCYFSWDILKSRIRQLRDKLNHPLNQPSA
;
A
#
# COMPACT_ATOMS: atom_id res chain seq x y z
N MET A 1 -17.63 -2.91 12.34
CA MET A 1 -16.64 -3.94 12.76
C MET A 1 -15.43 -3.83 11.83
N ASN A 2 -14.28 -3.33 12.30
CA ASN A 2 -13.05 -3.28 11.48
C ASN A 2 -11.91 -3.94 12.26
N GLY A 3 -11.72 -5.24 11.99
CA GLY A 3 -10.62 -6.05 12.49
C GLY A 3 -9.33 -5.70 11.76
N GLU A 4 -8.25 -5.49 12.53
CA GLU A 4 -6.89 -5.53 11.99
C GLU A 4 -6.65 -6.97 11.56
N ARG A 5 -6.74 -7.26 10.25
CA ARG A 5 -6.25 -8.52 9.70
C ARG A 5 -4.83 -8.31 9.20
N ASN A 6 -3.89 -8.29 10.14
CA ASN A 6 -2.52 -8.66 9.79
C ASN A 6 -2.57 -10.15 9.50
N ALA A 7 -2.69 -10.51 8.22
CA ALA A 7 -2.54 -11.89 7.82
C ALA A 7 -1.06 -12.25 8.05
N MET A 8 -0.79 -13.03 9.08
CA MET A 8 0.47 -13.74 9.21
C MET A 8 0.36 -14.99 8.33
N SER A 9 1.40 -15.28 7.55
CA SER A 9 1.54 -16.61 6.95
C SER A 9 1.59 -17.66 8.07
N GLU A 10 1.17 -18.90 7.79
CA GLU A 10 1.34 -20.06 8.70
C GLU A 10 2.79 -20.22 9.20
N LYS A 11 3.77 -19.65 8.47
CA LYS A 11 5.20 -19.65 8.81
C LYS A 11 5.66 -18.41 9.60
N GLY A 12 4.76 -17.60 10.15
CA GLY A 12 5.09 -16.43 10.98
C GLY A 12 5.61 -15.20 10.22
N GLN A 13 5.53 -15.19 8.88
CA GLN A 13 5.92 -14.03 8.07
C GLN A 13 4.75 -13.05 7.88
N GLN A 14 5.00 -11.74 7.94
CA GLN A 14 3.98 -10.73 7.65
C GLN A 14 3.56 -10.80 6.18
N ALA A 15 2.32 -11.21 5.91
CA ALA A 15 1.81 -11.32 4.54
C ALA A 15 1.17 -10.03 4.02
N ARG A 16 0.69 -9.15 4.92
CA ARG A 16 0.02 -7.91 4.54
C ARG A 16 0.10 -6.83 5.62
N LEU A 17 0.47 -5.62 5.21
CA LEU A 17 0.32 -4.40 5.99
C LEU A 17 -0.92 -3.64 5.49
N ALA A 18 -1.92 -3.46 6.34
CA ALA A 18 -3.13 -2.72 6.02
C ALA A 18 -3.27 -1.51 6.94
N TYR A 19 -3.06 -0.31 6.39
CA TYR A 19 -3.28 0.94 7.12
C TYR A 19 -3.83 2.02 6.19
N ARG A 20 -4.95 2.64 6.59
CA ARG A 20 -5.54 3.80 5.91
C ARG A 20 -5.95 4.81 6.98
N ASN A 21 -5.52 6.06 6.79
CA ASN A 21 -5.94 7.17 7.64
C ASN A 21 -6.89 8.05 6.83
N GLU A 22 -8.16 7.68 6.77
CA GLU A 22 -9.20 8.57 6.25
C GLU A 22 -9.71 9.46 7.38
N LYS A 23 -10.03 10.72 7.06
CA LYS A 23 -10.72 11.63 7.98
C LYS A 23 -12.02 10.94 8.40
N ASN A 24 -12.05 10.41 9.63
CA ASN A 24 -13.26 9.83 10.17
C ASN A 24 -14.34 10.91 10.23
N GLU A 25 -15.52 10.59 9.72
CA GLU A 25 -16.77 11.15 10.19
C GLU A 25 -16.72 11.24 11.72
N THR A 26 -17.12 12.40 12.26
CA THR A 26 -17.14 12.72 13.70
C THR A 26 -17.81 11.59 14.48
N THR A 27 -16.99 10.64 14.93
CA THR A 27 -17.46 9.44 15.61
C THR A 27 -17.57 9.77 17.08
N THR A 28 -18.73 10.28 17.47
CA THR A 28 -19.16 10.31 18.88
C THR A 28 -19.45 8.86 19.29
N GLN A 29 -18.42 8.04 19.52
CA GLN A 29 -18.64 6.64 19.88
C GLN A 29 -17.47 5.95 20.60
N CYS A 30 -17.77 5.53 21.84
CA CYS A 30 -17.18 4.48 22.68
C CYS A 30 -15.65 4.49 22.91
N THR A 31 -15.25 4.52 24.19
CA THR A 31 -13.85 4.55 24.68
C THR A 31 -12.95 3.44 24.07
N SER A 32 -13.52 2.29 23.72
CA SER A 32 -12.81 1.18 23.07
C SER A 32 -12.28 1.54 21.66
N ARG A 33 -13.03 2.33 20.87
CA ARG A 33 -12.59 2.78 19.55
C ARG A 33 -11.50 3.84 19.64
N ILE A 34 -11.57 4.73 20.63
CA ILE A 34 -10.56 5.75 20.91
C ILE A 34 -9.24 5.09 21.31
N ARG A 35 -9.26 4.08 22.20
CA ARG A 35 -8.07 3.31 22.58
C ARG A 35 -7.43 2.64 21.36
N LYS A 36 -8.22 1.99 20.51
CA LYS A 36 -7.72 1.37 19.27
C LYS A 36 -7.12 2.38 18.30
N TRP A 37 -7.74 3.55 18.18
CA TRP A 37 -7.21 4.64 17.34
C TRP A 37 -5.88 5.18 17.87
N ASN A 38 -5.78 5.43 19.17
CA ASN A 38 -4.54 5.88 19.82
C ASN A 38 -3.41 4.85 19.65
N ALA A 39 -3.70 3.56 19.82
CA ALA A 39 -2.74 2.49 19.59
C ALA A 39 -2.25 2.45 18.13
N ASN A 40 -3.15 2.58 17.15
CA ASN A 40 -2.78 2.64 15.73
C ASN A 40 -1.99 3.89 15.37
N ARG A 41 -2.28 5.03 16.01
CA ARG A 41 -1.51 6.27 15.86
C ARG A 41 -0.11 6.13 16.43
N ALA A 42 0.04 5.49 17.59
CA ALA A 42 1.34 5.20 18.19
C ALA A 42 2.17 4.27 17.29
N LYS A 43 1.57 3.16 16.81
CA LYS A 43 2.19 2.26 15.82
C LYS A 43 2.67 3.02 14.59
N LEU A 44 1.88 3.99 14.09
CA LEU A 44 2.32 4.80 12.95
C LEU A 44 3.48 5.72 13.25
N LYS A 45 3.52 6.29 14.45
CA LYS A 45 4.61 7.18 14.86
C LYS A 45 5.91 6.39 14.90
N THR A 46 5.88 5.19 15.46
CA THR A 46 7.01 4.24 15.45
C THR A 46 7.36 3.79 14.03
N LEU A 47 6.37 3.46 13.21
CA LEU A 47 6.60 3.06 11.83
C LEU A 47 7.25 4.18 11.00
N LYS A 48 6.83 5.43 11.21
CA LYS A 48 7.43 6.61 10.56
C LYS A 48 8.87 6.87 11.00
N SER A 49 9.24 6.55 12.24
CA SER A 49 10.61 6.74 12.74
C SER A 49 11.56 5.63 12.30
N THR A 50 11.05 4.41 12.08
CA THR A 50 11.90 3.23 11.80
C THR A 50 11.96 2.88 10.31
N LEU A 51 10.96 3.24 9.51
CA LEU A 51 10.98 2.90 8.08
C LEU A 51 11.84 3.86 7.27
N SER A 52 12.70 3.28 6.42
CA SER A 52 13.38 3.99 5.34
C SER A 52 12.34 4.59 4.38
N ARG A 53 12.42 5.90 4.15
CA ARG A 53 11.50 6.63 3.25
C ARG A 53 12.21 6.90 1.94
N VAL A 54 11.56 6.56 0.83
CA VAL A 54 12.01 6.92 -0.52
C VAL A 54 11.11 8.03 -1.03
N PHE A 55 11.71 9.10 -1.54
CA PHE A 55 10.99 10.23 -2.14
C PHE A 55 11.35 10.31 -3.62
N PHE A 56 10.34 10.49 -4.46
CA PHE A 56 10.51 10.71 -5.89
C PHE A 56 9.39 11.62 -6.42
N ILE A 57 9.66 12.27 -7.55
CA ILE A 57 8.72 13.13 -8.25
C ILE A 57 8.18 12.34 -9.45
N ILE A 58 6.91 12.53 -9.76
CA ILE A 58 6.23 11.90 -10.91
C ILE A 58 5.91 13.00 -11.91
N PHE A 59 6.42 12.88 -13.13
CA PHE A 59 6.14 13.77 -14.24
C PHE A 59 4.97 13.27 -15.11
N ALA A 60 4.53 14.09 -16.05
CA ALA A 60 3.47 13.69 -16.98
C ALA A 60 3.97 12.54 -17.87
N GLY A 61 3.22 11.43 -17.90
CA GLY A 61 3.59 10.20 -18.62
C GLY A 61 4.22 9.14 -17.71
N ASP A 62 4.75 9.52 -16.55
CA ASP A 62 5.32 8.56 -15.61
C ASP A 62 4.25 7.65 -15.01
N THR A 63 4.59 6.37 -14.90
CA THR A 63 3.73 5.37 -14.25
C THR A 63 4.49 4.71 -13.12
N VAL A 64 3.83 4.58 -11.98
CA VAL A 64 4.37 3.92 -10.80
C VAL A 64 3.46 2.78 -10.39
N LEU A 65 4.07 1.61 -10.21
CA LEU A 65 3.41 0.40 -9.74
C LEU A 65 4.09 -0.05 -8.44
N TRP A 66 3.30 -0.35 -7.42
CA TRP A 66 3.85 -0.85 -6.16
C TRP A 66 2.94 -1.91 -5.53
N ALA A 67 3.54 -2.71 -4.66
CA ALA A 67 2.84 -3.71 -3.86
C ALA A 67 2.02 -3.03 -2.75
N ASN A 68 0.73 -2.74 -3.00
CA ASN A 68 -0.14 -2.09 -2.01
C ASN A 68 -0.36 -2.91 -0.72
N THR A 69 -0.02 -4.21 -0.74
CA THR A 69 -0.05 -5.07 0.46
C THR A 69 1.19 -4.94 1.33
N ARG A 70 2.25 -4.28 0.85
CA ARG A 70 3.55 -4.21 1.52
C ARG A 70 4.03 -2.77 1.74
N LEU A 71 3.81 -1.89 0.75
CA LEU A 71 4.30 -0.52 0.77
C LEU A 71 3.18 0.45 1.15
N LEU A 72 3.45 1.28 2.16
CA LEU A 72 2.67 2.49 2.40
C LEU A 72 3.18 3.60 1.49
N HIS A 73 2.26 4.37 0.95
CA HIS A 73 2.57 5.51 0.09
C HIS A 73 1.79 6.74 0.56
N ALA A 74 2.38 7.90 0.36
CA ALA A 74 1.80 9.19 0.71
C ALA A 74 2.32 10.25 -0.27
N ARG A 75 1.72 11.43 -0.21
CA ARG A 75 2.15 12.59 -1.00
C ARG A 75 2.47 13.76 -0.08
N SER A 76 3.36 14.64 -0.54
CA SER A 76 3.51 15.97 0.04
C SER A 76 2.25 16.81 -0.15
N ALA A 77 2.10 17.83 0.69
CA ALA A 77 1.05 18.83 0.53
C ALA A 77 1.16 19.51 -0.84
N PHE A 78 0.02 19.87 -1.41
CA PHE A 78 -0.06 20.55 -2.71
C PHE A 78 -0.91 21.81 -2.55
N SER A 79 -0.40 22.95 -3.00
CA SER A 79 -1.15 24.21 -3.04
C SER A 79 -1.85 24.34 -4.39
N MET A 80 -3.17 24.57 -4.36
CA MET A 80 -3.94 24.89 -5.55
C MET A 80 -3.80 26.39 -5.83
N SER A 81 -3.36 26.76 -7.03
CA SER A 81 -3.36 28.13 -7.52
C SER A 81 -3.96 28.15 -8.94
N MET A 82 -4.48 29.30 -9.39
CA MET A 82 -4.92 29.43 -10.79
C MET A 82 -3.79 29.00 -11.73
N GLY A 83 -4.14 28.19 -12.74
CA GLY A 83 -3.21 27.65 -13.73
C GLY A 83 -2.43 26.39 -13.31
N LYS A 84 -2.45 25.97 -12.04
CA LYS A 84 -1.78 24.72 -11.60
C LYS A 84 -2.76 23.56 -11.53
N THR A 85 -2.67 22.63 -12.47
CA THR A 85 -3.45 21.38 -12.47
C THR A 85 -2.56 20.19 -12.15
N ARG A 86 -3.10 19.23 -11.39
CA ARG A 86 -2.45 17.93 -11.13
C ARG A 86 -3.50 16.84 -11.26
N ARG A 87 -3.33 15.96 -12.23
CA ARG A 87 -4.19 14.79 -12.45
C ARG A 87 -3.35 13.52 -12.45
N LEU A 88 -3.79 12.53 -11.68
CA LEU A 88 -3.23 11.17 -11.68
C LEU A 88 -4.38 10.20 -11.93
N SER A 89 -4.17 9.25 -12.84
CA SER A 89 -5.11 8.16 -13.09
C SER A 89 -4.59 6.91 -12.39
N GLY A 90 -5.39 6.34 -11.48
CA GLY A 90 -5.03 5.14 -10.72
C GLY A 90 -5.84 3.93 -11.16
N CYS A 91 -5.21 2.75 -11.12
CA CYS A 91 -5.88 1.46 -11.27
C CYS A 91 -5.29 0.46 -10.27
N TYR A 92 -6.00 -0.64 -10.03
CA TYR A 92 -5.56 -1.73 -9.17
C TYR A 92 -5.59 -3.04 -9.92
N PHE A 93 -4.59 -3.88 -9.67
CA PHE A 93 -4.52 -5.24 -10.19
C PHE A 93 -4.51 -6.21 -9.02
N SER A 94 -5.14 -7.37 -9.24
CA SER A 94 -5.03 -8.47 -8.30
C SER A 94 -3.70 -9.21 -8.49
N TRP A 95 -3.15 -9.74 -7.39
CA TRP A 95 -1.83 -10.37 -7.37
C TRP A 95 -1.75 -11.65 -8.21
N ASP A 96 -2.84 -12.39 -8.34
CA ASP A 96 -3.00 -13.57 -9.18
C ASP A 96 -2.84 -13.23 -10.67
N ILE A 97 -3.47 -12.15 -11.15
CA ILE A 97 -3.31 -11.69 -12.54
C ILE A 97 -1.84 -11.34 -12.81
N LEU A 98 -1.23 -10.57 -11.91
CA LEU A 98 0.16 -10.14 -12.06
C LEU A 98 1.13 -11.32 -12.03
N LYS A 99 0.97 -12.24 -11.08
CA LYS A 99 1.79 -13.46 -10.99
C LYS A 99 1.61 -14.38 -12.19
N SER A 100 0.39 -14.51 -12.69
CA SER A 100 0.09 -15.31 -13.89
C SER A 100 0.85 -14.77 -15.11
N ARG A 101 0.80 -13.46 -15.35
CA ARG A 101 1.56 -12.83 -16.44
C ARG A 101 3.07 -12.94 -16.27
N ILE A 102 3.59 -12.81 -15.05
CA ILE A 102 5.02 -12.98 -14.77
C ILE A 102 5.47 -14.42 -15.07
N ARG A 103 4.69 -15.45 -14.73
CA ARG A 103 5.01 -16.83 -15.09
C ARG A 103 5.10 -17.01 -16.60
N GLN A 104 4.08 -16.56 -17.33
CA GLN A 104 4.08 -16.61 -18.80
C GLN A 104 5.28 -15.89 -19.43
N LEU A 105 5.71 -14.76 -18.87
CA LEU A 105 6.90 -14.05 -19.34
C LEU A 105 8.18 -14.83 -19.03
N ARG A 106 8.28 -15.46 -17.86
CA ARG A 106 9.43 -16.31 -17.49
C ARG A 106 9.54 -17.55 -18.35
N ASP A 107 8.40 -18.19 -18.68
CA ASP A 107 8.34 -19.29 -19.64
C ASP A 107 8.90 -18.85 -20.99
N LYS A 108 8.38 -17.76 -21.55
CA LYS A 108 8.77 -17.25 -22.87
C LYS A 108 10.23 -16.83 -22.96
N LEU A 109 10.80 -16.35 -21.85
CA LEU A 109 12.20 -15.91 -21.78
C LEU A 109 13.14 -17.03 -21.31
N ASN A 110 12.66 -18.27 -21.13
CA ASN A 110 13.42 -19.39 -20.58
C ASN A 110 14.19 -19.04 -19.29
N HIS A 111 13.53 -18.29 -18.39
CA HIS A 111 14.18 -17.77 -17.20
C HIS A 111 14.52 -18.90 -16.21
N PRO A 112 15.74 -18.98 -15.64
CA PRO A 112 16.18 -20.11 -14.81
C PRO A 112 15.38 -20.31 -13.51
N LEU A 113 14.80 -19.24 -12.97
CA LEU A 113 13.92 -19.29 -11.78
C LEU A 113 12.43 -19.43 -12.13
N ASN A 114 12.14 -20.12 -13.22
CA ASN A 114 10.77 -20.35 -13.61
C ASN A 114 10.13 -21.44 -12.75
N GLN A 115 8.94 -21.15 -12.23
CA GLN A 115 8.11 -22.17 -11.59
C GLN A 115 7.09 -22.59 -12.64
N PRO A 116 7.08 -23.86 -13.07
CA PRO A 116 6.12 -24.31 -14.07
C PRO A 116 4.70 -24.00 -13.58
N SER A 117 3.87 -23.47 -14.46
CA SER A 117 2.43 -23.46 -14.22
C SER A 117 1.97 -24.91 -14.11
N ALA A 118 1.37 -25.26 -12.97
CA ALA A 118 0.69 -26.54 -12.77
C ALA A 118 -0.37 -26.78 -13.85
#